data_AF-A0A8H3CFA9-F1
#
_entry.id   AF-A0A8H3CFA9-F1
#
_cell.length_a   1.000
_cell.length_b   1.000
_cell.length_c   1.000
_cell.angle_alpha   90.00
_cell.angle_beta   90.00
_cell.angle_gamma   90.00
#
_symmetry.space_group_name_H-M   'P 1'
#
loop_
_entity.id
_entity.type
_entity.pdbx_description
1 polymer ?
#
loop_
_entity_poly.entity_id
_entity_poly.type
_entity_poly.pdbx_seq_one_letter_code
_entity_poly.pdbx_strand_id
1 'polypeptide(L)'
;MHSIQAKPQPSYPVDPPQEFDEPGKELDADAQVWKTYVRETDQVDGELVDGWNKSMDVILIFAALFSAISTAFVIESYKNLKQDSADLSAQTLLT
;
A
#
# COMPACT_ATOMS: atom_id res chain seq x y z
N MET A 1 25.54 9.80 37.18
CA MET A 1 24.42 10.71 36.83
C MET A 1 24.12 10.50 35.35
N HIS A 2 23.10 9.70 35.01
CA HIS A 2 22.68 9.50 33.62
C HIS A 2 21.66 10.57 33.26
N SER A 3 22.08 11.52 32.42
CA SER A 3 21.20 12.53 31.84
C SER A 3 20.31 11.89 30.78
N ILE A 4 19.01 11.87 31.01
CA ILE A 4 18.02 11.48 29.99
C ILE A 4 17.98 12.61 28.95
N GLN A 5 18.51 12.33 27.76
CA GLN A 5 18.36 13.21 26.60
C GLN A 5 16.91 13.11 26.12
N ALA A 6 16.08 14.10 26.46
CA ALA A 6 14.77 14.25 25.87
C ALA A 6 14.95 14.70 24.41
N LYS A 7 14.42 13.91 23.47
CA LYS A 7 14.32 14.30 22.06
C LYS A 7 13.56 15.63 21.98
N PRO A 8 14.04 16.65 21.26
CA PRO A 8 13.35 17.93 21.18
C PRO A 8 11.96 17.70 20.61
N GLN A 9 10.93 18.10 21.36
CA GLN A 9 9.57 18.13 20.83
C GLN A 9 9.53 19.12 19.66
N PRO A 10 8.90 18.78 18.53
CA PRO A 10 8.65 19.76 17.49
C PRO A 10 7.81 20.89 18.08
N SER A 11 8.39 22.09 18.15
CA SER A 11 7.66 23.31 18.49
C SER A 11 6.77 23.67 17.31
N TYR A 12 5.47 23.47 17.45
CA TYR A 12 4.53 23.87 16.41
C TYR A 12 4.36 25.39 16.45
N PRO A 13 4.46 26.08 15.30
CA PRO A 13 4.07 27.48 15.22
C PRO A 13 2.57 27.56 15.53
N VAL A 14 2.25 28.14 16.68
CA VAL A 14 0.87 28.44 17.07
C VAL A 14 0.51 29.77 16.40
N ASP A 15 -0.38 29.73 15.41
CA ASP A 15 -0.88 30.96 14.77
C ASP A 15 -1.64 31.83 15.80
N PRO A 16 -1.28 33.10 16.00
CA PRO A 16 -2.01 33.98 16.91
C PRO A 16 -3.26 34.59 16.24
N PRO A 17 -4.37 34.81 16.99
CA PRO A 17 -4.61 34.43 18.38
C PRO A 17 -5.31 33.07 18.48
N GLN A 18 -4.83 32.23 19.39
CA GLN A 18 -5.57 31.07 19.90
C GLN A 18 -6.68 31.60 20.82
N GLU A 19 -7.82 31.99 20.25
CA GLU A 19 -9.05 32.19 21.02
C GLU A 19 -9.43 30.84 21.59
N PHE A 20 -9.24 30.69 22.91
CA PHE A 20 -9.80 29.56 23.62
C PHE A 20 -11.31 29.56 23.42
N ASP A 21 -11.85 28.41 23.01
CA ASP A 21 -13.29 28.23 22.91
C ASP A 21 -13.93 28.58 24.26
N GLU A 22 -15.16 29.11 24.25
CA GLU A 22 -15.88 29.43 25.48
C GLU A 22 -15.91 28.21 26.42
N PRO A 23 -15.72 28.40 27.74
CA PRO A 23 -15.75 27.29 28.69
C PRO A 23 -17.04 26.47 28.54
N GLY A 24 -16.90 25.18 28.18
CA GLY A 24 -18.02 24.28 27.89
C GLY A 24 -18.30 24.01 26.40
N LYS A 25 -17.67 24.73 25.46
CA LYS A 25 -17.71 24.48 24.01
C LYS A 25 -16.42 23.90 23.44
N GLU A 26 -15.47 23.56 24.29
CA GLU A 26 -14.15 23.01 23.93
C GLU A 26 -14.22 21.69 23.13
N LEU A 27 -15.40 21.04 23.10
CA LEU A 27 -15.67 19.79 22.38
C LEU A 27 -16.75 19.92 21.31
N ASP A 28 -17.31 21.12 21.09
CA ASP A 28 -18.29 21.36 20.02
C ASP A 28 -17.67 21.07 18.65
N ALA A 29 -18.51 20.83 17.64
CA ALA A 29 -18.06 20.43 16.31
C ALA A 29 -17.13 21.46 15.64
N ASP A 30 -17.19 22.73 16.04
CA ASP A 30 -16.35 23.83 15.58
C ASP A 30 -15.16 24.15 16.49
N ALA A 31 -14.97 23.37 17.57
CA ALA A 31 -13.91 23.57 18.53
C ALA A 31 -12.52 23.53 17.90
N GLN A 32 -11.62 24.34 18.44
CA GLN A 32 -10.25 24.49 17.93
C GLN A 32 -9.45 23.19 18.01
N VAL A 33 -9.78 22.32 18.98
CA VAL A 33 -9.15 21.00 19.13
C VAL A 33 -9.33 20.14 17.89
N TRP A 34 -10.52 20.13 17.28
CA TRP A 34 -10.81 19.35 16.08
C TRP A 34 -10.12 19.93 14.85
N LYS A 35 -10.11 21.25 14.70
CA LYS A 35 -9.39 21.95 13.62
C LYS A 35 -7.89 21.66 13.67
N THR A 36 -7.32 21.64 14.87
CA THR A 36 -5.91 21.30 15.09
C THR A 36 -5.67 19.83 14.81
N TYR A 37 -6.50 18.93 15.33
CA TYR A 37 -6.39 17.50 15.10
C TYR A 37 -6.41 17.16 13.61
N VAL A 38 -7.42 17.64 12.87
CA VAL A 38 -7.55 17.38 11.42
C VAL A 38 -6.32 17.87 10.65
N ARG A 39 -5.81 19.06 10.97
CA ARG A 39 -4.60 19.61 10.33
C ARG A 39 -3.36 18.75 10.59
N GLU A 40 -3.18 18.26 11.81
CA GLU A 40 -2.05 17.38 12.14
C GLU A 40 -2.21 15.99 11.50
N THR A 41 -3.44 15.46 11.45
CA THR A 41 -3.70 14.14 10.86
C THR A 41 -3.64 14.16 9.33
N ASP A 42 -4.05 15.24 8.67
CA ASP A 42 -4.01 15.36 7.20
C ASP A 42 -2.59 15.16 6.66
N GLN A 43 -1.57 15.68 7.38
CA GLN A 43 -0.18 15.52 6.98
C GLN A 43 0.30 14.07 7.11
N VAL A 44 -0.08 13.41 8.20
CA VAL A 44 0.28 12.00 8.48
C VAL A 44 -0.44 11.06 7.52
N ASP A 45 -1.73 11.29 7.27
CA ASP A 45 -2.55 10.48 6.39
C ASP A 45 -2.08 10.57 4.93
N GLY A 46 -1.66 11.76 4.48
CA GLY A 46 -1.10 11.94 3.14
C GLY A 46 0.16 11.11 2.88
N GLU A 47 1.11 11.11 3.82
CA GLU A 47 2.35 10.32 3.70
C GLU A 47 2.09 8.81 3.75
N LEU A 48 1.15 8.38 4.60
CA LEU A 48 0.72 6.98 4.68
C LEU A 48 0.09 6.53 3.37
N VAL A 49 -0.89 7.27 2.83
CA VAL A 49 -1.58 6.90 1.59
C VAL A 49 -0.60 6.85 0.40
N ASP A 50 0.33 7.79 0.30
CA ASP A 50 1.36 7.78 -0.74
C ASP A 50 2.31 6.58 -0.63
N GLY A 51 2.72 6.22 0.59
CA GLY A 51 3.52 5.03 0.86
C GLY A 51 2.80 3.73 0.46
N TRP A 52 1.51 3.62 0.79
CA TRP A 52 0.69 2.48 0.43
C TRP A 52 0.49 2.37 -1.09
N ASN A 53 0.28 3.49 -1.77
CA ASN A 53 0.14 3.53 -3.22
C ASN A 53 1.41 3.01 -3.93
N LYS A 54 2.58 3.48 -3.51
CA LYS A 54 3.87 3.00 -4.02
C LYS A 54 4.08 1.51 -3.76
N SER A 55 3.70 1.01 -2.58
CA SER A 55 3.78 -0.42 -2.28
C SER A 55 2.85 -1.25 -3.17
N MET A 56 1.65 -0.75 -3.46
CA MET A 56 0.68 -1.42 -4.33
C MET A 56 1.18 -1.53 -5.77
N ASP A 57 1.79 -0.48 -6.33
CA ASP A 57 2.37 -0.50 -7.68
C ASP A 57 3.39 -1.65 -7.84
N VAL A 58 4.30 -1.76 -6.87
CA VAL A 58 5.32 -2.81 -6.85
C VAL A 58 4.69 -4.21 -6.77
N ILE A 59 3.75 -4.44 -5.84
CA ILE A 59 3.09 -5.74 -5.68
C ILE A 59 2.32 -6.13 -6.96
N LEU A 60 1.64 -5.18 -7.60
CA LEU A 60 0.89 -5.44 -8.82
C LEU A 60 1.78 -5.79 -10.01
N ILE A 61 2.93 -5.13 -10.15
CA ILE A 61 3.93 -5.49 -11.17
C ILE A 61 4.45 -6.91 -10.91
N PHE A 62 4.81 -7.25 -9.67
CA PHE A 62 5.25 -8.59 -9.32
C PHE A 62 4.15 -9.65 -9.57
N ALA A 63 2.92 -9.37 -9.19
CA ALA A 63 1.79 -10.26 -9.41
C ALA A 63 1.54 -10.49 -10.91
N ALA A 64 1.61 -9.44 -11.73
CA ALA A 64 1.47 -9.54 -13.18
C ALA A 64 2.58 -10.39 -13.81
N LEU A 65 3.84 -10.14 -13.43
CA LEU A 65 4.98 -10.93 -13.92
C LEU A 65 4.88 -12.40 -13.49
N PHE A 66 4.55 -12.65 -12.22
CA PHE A 66 4.35 -14.00 -11.70
C PHE A 66 3.21 -14.73 -12.42
N SER A 67 2.08 -14.05 -12.65
CA SER A 67 0.94 -14.59 -13.39
C SER A 67 1.28 -14.89 -14.85
N ALA A 68 2.04 -14.02 -15.52
CA ALA A 68 2.50 -14.23 -16.88
C ALA A 68 3.41 -15.46 -17.00
N ILE A 69 4.40 -15.58 -16.09
CA ILE A 69 5.30 -16.73 -16.03
C ILE A 69 4.52 -18.01 -15.74
N SER A 70 3.59 -17.98 -14.77
CA SER A 70 2.74 -19.14 -14.43
C SER A 70 1.86 -19.56 -15.61
N THR A 71 1.26 -18.61 -16.31
CA THR A 71 0.43 -18.89 -17.50
C THR A 71 1.26 -19.50 -18.63
N ALA A 72 2.43 -18.95 -18.91
CA ALA A 72 3.35 -19.50 -19.91
C ALA A 72 3.80 -20.92 -19.54
N PHE A 73 4.16 -21.14 -18.27
CA PHE A 73 4.53 -22.45 -17.76
C PHE A 73 3.38 -23.46 -17.92
N VAL A 74 2.14 -23.06 -17.59
CA VAL A 74 0.96 -23.91 -17.76
C VAL A 74 0.76 -24.26 -19.24
N ILE A 75 0.79 -23.28 -20.15
CA ILE A 75 0.65 -23.52 -21.60
C ILE A 75 1.73 -24.50 -22.11
N GLU A 76 2.98 -24.29 -21.72
CA GLU A 76 4.10 -25.11 -22.18
C GLU A 76 4.07 -26.53 -21.57
N SER A 77 3.67 -26.64 -20.30
CA SER A 77 3.43 -27.94 -19.66
C SER A 77 2.34 -28.70 -20.38
N TYR A 78 1.24 -28.03 -20.78
CA TYR A 78 0.17 -28.66 -21.57
C TYR A 78 0.66 -29.14 -22.94
N LYS A 79 1.57 -28.42 -23.61
CA LYS A 79 2.16 -28.88 -24.88
C LYS A 79 3.04 -30.10 -24.70
N ASN A 80 3.91 -30.09 -23.68
CA ASN A 80 4.80 -31.22 -23.39
C ASN A 80 4.05 -32.47 -22.93
N LEU A 81 2.88 -32.30 -22.31
CA LEU A 81 2.00 -33.41 -21.90
C LEU A 81 1.09 -33.90 -23.04
N LYS A 82 0.93 -33.15 -24.13
CA LYS A 82 0.19 -33.63 -25.29
C LYS A 82 1.05 -34.63 -26.04
N GLN A 83 0.50 -35.82 -26.26
CA GLN A 83 1.11 -36.84 -27.10
C GLN A 83 1.42 -36.26 -28.49
N ASP A 84 2.65 -36.42 -28.94
CA ASP A 84 3.09 -35.88 -30.22
C ASP A 84 2.25 -36.48 -31.35
N SER A 85 1.70 -35.61 -32.20
CA SER A 85 0.91 -36.01 -33.36
C SER A 85 1.69 -36.93 -34.29
N ALA A 86 3.03 -36.76 -34.37
CA ALA A 86 3.91 -37.63 -35.13
C ALA A 86 3.85 -39.08 -34.63
N ASP A 87 3.80 -39.24 -33.30
CA ASP A 87 3.79 -40.55 -32.63
C ASP A 87 2.44 -41.26 -32.81
N LEU A 88 1.33 -40.51 -32.82
CA LEU A 88 0.00 -41.03 -33.18
C LEU A 88 -0.09 -41.47 -34.65
N SER A 89 0.44 -40.67 -35.57
CA SER A 89 0.44 -41.03 -36.99
C SER A 89 1.35 -42.22 -37.29
N ALA A 90 2.51 -42.32 -36.63
CA ALA A 90 3.39 -43.48 -36.75
C ALA A 90 2.73 -44.76 -36.22
N GLN A 91 2.02 -44.68 -35.08
CA GLN A 91 1.26 -45.81 -34.54
C GLN A 91 0.09 -46.23 -35.45
N THR A 92 -0.57 -45.30 -36.13
CA THR A 92 -1.68 -45.59 -37.05
C THR A 92 -1.21 -46.26 -38.35
N LEU A 93 0.02 -45.96 -38.80
CA LEU A 93 0.61 -46.60 -39.99
C LEU A 93 1.14 -48.01 -39.73
N LEU A 94 1.27 -48.40 -38.46
CA LEU A 94 1.73 -49.73 -38.03
C LEU A 94 0.59 -50.69 -37.69
N THR A 95 -0.68 -50.25 -37.74
CA THR A 95 -1.88 -51.08 -37.55
C THR A 95 -2.63 -51.31 -38.86
#